data_AF-A0ABC8ITK7-F1
#
_entry.id   AF-A0ABC8ITK7-F1
#
_cell.length_a   1.000
_cell.length_b   1.000
_cell.length_c   1.000
_cell.angle_alpha   90.00
_cell.angle_beta   90.00
_cell.angle_gamma   90.00
#
_symmetry.space_group_name_H-M   'P 1'
#
loop_
_entity.id
_entity.type
_entity.pdbx_description
1 polymer ?
#
loop_
_entity_poly.entity_id
_entity_poly.type
_entity_poly.pdbx_seq_one_letter_code
_entity_poly.pdbx_strand_id
1 'polypeptide(L)'
;MDSSTIVQCKEIENVVGGGVVLSEITGSRAYERYTGPQIRRLFSTEADLYAGTERISVVSSCMASLLIGDYASIDETDGAGMNLMDIKKHCWSKEALEVTATGLEEKLGKLAPAYATAGSISQYFVHRQSRDNPNSLAACESDSHVQGERDIRPLPELDELNAEKQYIQSSGGKILPPPLSMLQESFQRLLHKQDETRAEWEYPFAVADINISFMLAQI
;
A
#
# COMPACT_ATOMS: atom_id res chain seq x y z
N MET A 1 -13.26 14.99 -11.07
CA MET A 1 -13.56 13.71 -10.39
C MET A 1 -13.58 12.61 -11.45
N ASP A 2 -12.74 11.56 -11.38
CA ASP A 2 -12.65 10.45 -12.36
C ASP A 2 -14.01 9.89 -12.77
N SER A 3 -14.19 9.75 -14.07
CA SER A 3 -15.31 9.03 -14.67
C SER A 3 -14.89 8.23 -15.91
N SER A 4 -13.61 7.87 -15.97
CA SER A 4 -12.94 7.32 -17.16
C SER A 4 -13.02 5.80 -17.26
N THR A 5 -13.52 5.11 -16.23
CA THR A 5 -13.51 3.64 -16.10
C THR A 5 -14.86 2.97 -16.35
N ILE A 6 -15.73 3.61 -17.15
CA ILE A 6 -17.05 3.06 -17.54
C ILE A 6 -16.93 1.65 -18.12
N VAL A 7 -15.87 1.39 -18.91
CA VAL A 7 -15.63 0.08 -19.51
C VAL A 7 -15.32 -0.96 -18.44
N GLN A 8 -14.43 -0.64 -17.49
CA GLN A 8 -14.03 -1.53 -16.42
C GLN A 8 -15.17 -1.80 -15.43
N CYS A 9 -16.01 -0.82 -15.14
CA CYS A 9 -17.23 -1.03 -14.36
C CYS A 9 -18.10 -2.12 -14.97
N LYS A 10 -18.34 -2.05 -16.29
CA LYS A 10 -19.15 -3.05 -17.01
C LYS A 10 -18.47 -4.41 -17.05
N GLU A 11 -17.15 -4.46 -17.24
CA GLU A 11 -16.39 -5.71 -17.20
C GLU A 11 -16.56 -6.40 -15.85
N ILE A 12 -16.35 -5.66 -14.75
CA ILE A 12 -16.48 -6.19 -13.39
C ILE A 12 -17.90 -6.71 -13.14
N GLU A 13 -18.91 -5.91 -13.45
CA GLU A 13 -20.30 -6.31 -13.29
C GLU A 13 -20.64 -7.55 -14.12
N ASN A 14 -20.23 -7.60 -15.40
CA ASN A 14 -20.56 -8.72 -16.27
C ASN A 14 -19.96 -10.06 -15.79
N VAL A 15 -18.74 -10.05 -15.26
CA VAL A 15 -18.10 -11.29 -14.79
C VAL A 15 -18.68 -11.78 -13.48
N VAL A 16 -19.03 -10.87 -12.56
CA VAL A 16 -19.64 -11.19 -11.25
C VAL A 16 -21.13 -11.60 -11.37
N GLY A 17 -21.76 -11.42 -12.54
CA GLY A 17 -23.17 -11.77 -12.77
C GLY A 17 -24.15 -10.59 -12.71
N GLY A 18 -23.64 -9.36 -12.81
CA GLY A 18 -24.37 -8.11 -12.95
C GLY A 18 -24.17 -7.17 -11.75
N GLY A 19 -24.50 -5.89 -11.94
CA GLY A 19 -24.37 -4.89 -10.88
C GLY A 19 -25.17 -5.20 -9.61
N VAL A 20 -26.32 -5.87 -9.72
CA VAL A 20 -27.10 -6.29 -8.54
C VAL A 20 -26.32 -7.30 -7.70
N VAL A 21 -25.74 -8.32 -8.32
CA VAL A 21 -24.94 -9.34 -7.63
C VAL A 21 -23.69 -8.71 -6.99
N LEU A 22 -22.99 -7.85 -7.74
CA LEU A 22 -21.87 -7.09 -7.20
C LEU A 22 -22.28 -6.25 -5.99
N SER A 23 -23.43 -5.58 -6.05
CA SER A 23 -23.94 -4.79 -4.93
C SER A 23 -24.33 -5.61 -3.71
N GLU A 24 -24.75 -6.86 -3.88
CA GLU A 24 -25.06 -7.77 -2.76
C GLU A 24 -23.80 -8.24 -2.02
N ILE A 25 -22.66 -8.27 -2.73
CA ILE A 25 -21.34 -8.62 -2.21
C ILE A 25 -20.67 -7.39 -1.61
N THR A 26 -20.56 -6.30 -2.37
CA THR A 26 -19.71 -5.15 -2.03
C THR A 26 -20.49 -3.92 -1.54
N GLY A 27 -21.81 -4.03 -1.39
CA GLY A 27 -22.67 -2.94 -0.93
C GLY A 27 -22.98 -1.87 -1.99
N SER A 28 -22.44 -1.98 -3.20
CA SER A 28 -22.69 -1.05 -4.30
C SER A 28 -22.44 -1.68 -5.66
N ARG A 29 -23.13 -1.17 -6.69
CA ARG A 29 -22.78 -1.42 -8.09
C ARG A 29 -21.38 -0.88 -8.42
N ALA A 30 -20.87 -1.19 -9.61
CA ALA A 30 -19.62 -0.60 -10.04
C ALA A 30 -19.82 0.88 -10.37
N TYR A 31 -18.98 1.73 -9.81
CA TYR A 31 -18.92 3.16 -10.12
C TYR A 31 -17.51 3.51 -10.54
N GLU A 32 -17.37 4.41 -11.50
CA GLU A 32 -16.09 4.75 -12.12
C GLU A 32 -15.08 5.23 -11.07
N ARG A 33 -15.59 5.90 -10.04
CA ARG A 33 -14.76 6.40 -8.95
C ARG A 33 -14.22 5.38 -7.97
N TYR A 34 -14.73 4.16 -7.98
CA TYR A 34 -14.34 3.15 -7.00
C TYR A 34 -12.98 2.58 -7.38
N THR A 35 -12.22 2.17 -6.37
CA THR A 35 -10.83 1.76 -6.57
C THR A 35 -10.69 0.51 -7.46
N GLY A 36 -11.62 -0.45 -7.37
CA GLY A 36 -11.63 -1.66 -8.19
C GLY A 36 -11.58 -1.35 -9.69
N PRO A 37 -12.56 -0.61 -10.26
CA PRO A 37 -12.52 -0.19 -11.66
C PRO A 37 -11.24 0.55 -12.10
N GLN A 38 -10.65 1.37 -11.21
CA GLN A 38 -9.39 2.07 -11.48
C GLN A 38 -8.20 1.11 -11.57
N ILE A 39 -8.09 0.17 -10.63
CA ILE A 39 -7.08 -0.88 -10.65
C ILE A 39 -7.26 -1.77 -11.88
N ARG A 40 -8.50 -2.13 -12.22
CA ARG A 40 -8.79 -2.94 -13.41
C ARG A 40 -8.30 -2.27 -14.67
N ARG A 41 -8.47 -0.95 -14.78
CA ARG A 41 -7.98 -0.17 -15.92
C ARG A 41 -6.46 -0.23 -15.97
N LEU A 42 -5.78 0.10 -14.88
CA LEU A 42 -4.32 0.02 -14.78
C LEU A 42 -3.80 -1.36 -15.16
N PHE A 43 -4.38 -2.42 -14.61
CA PHE A 43 -4.02 -3.80 -14.92
C PHE A 43 -4.14 -4.12 -16.42
N SER A 44 -5.13 -3.52 -17.09
CA SER A 44 -5.42 -3.79 -18.50
C SER A 44 -4.62 -2.90 -19.46
N THR A 45 -4.30 -1.66 -19.08
CA THR A 45 -3.64 -0.69 -19.96
C THR A 45 -2.13 -0.58 -19.70
N GLU A 46 -1.69 -0.85 -18.47
CA GLU A 46 -0.31 -0.64 -18.00
C GLU A 46 0.13 -1.81 -17.11
N ALA A 47 0.08 -3.02 -17.70
CA ALA A 47 0.34 -4.26 -16.98
C ALA A 47 1.74 -4.33 -16.35
N ASP A 48 2.77 -3.80 -17.02
CA ASP A 48 4.15 -3.77 -16.50
C ASP A 48 4.24 -2.90 -15.24
N LEU A 49 3.55 -1.77 -15.22
CA LEU A 49 3.50 -0.91 -14.05
C LEU A 49 2.77 -1.62 -12.89
N TYR A 50 1.62 -2.22 -13.16
CA TYR A 50 0.92 -3.02 -12.14
C TYR A 50 1.78 -4.16 -11.60
N ALA A 51 2.55 -4.83 -12.47
CA ALA A 51 3.46 -5.89 -12.07
C ALA A 51 4.55 -5.37 -11.11
N GLY A 52 5.12 -4.20 -11.40
CA GLY A 52 6.10 -3.50 -10.55
C GLY A 52 5.54 -2.85 -9.27
N THR A 53 4.22 -2.73 -9.13
CA THR A 53 3.58 -2.18 -7.92
C THR A 53 3.68 -3.14 -6.75
N GLU A 54 4.35 -2.76 -5.66
CA GLU A 54 4.44 -3.60 -4.46
C GLU A 54 3.19 -3.49 -3.57
N ARG A 55 2.62 -2.29 -3.46
CA ARG A 55 1.56 -1.94 -2.51
C ARG A 55 0.55 -1.01 -3.16
N ILE A 56 -0.74 -1.24 -2.95
CA ILE A 56 -1.84 -0.34 -3.32
C ILE A 56 -2.52 0.11 -2.02
N SER A 57 -2.53 1.41 -1.75
CA SER A 57 -3.07 1.99 -0.51
C SER A 57 -4.02 3.13 -0.84
N VAL A 58 -5.25 3.18 -0.32
CA VAL A 58 -6.12 4.39 -0.41
C VAL A 58 -5.53 5.59 0.36
N VAL A 59 -6.00 6.82 0.14
CA VAL A 59 -5.41 8.08 0.67
C VAL A 59 -5.16 7.98 2.16
N SER A 60 -6.19 7.58 2.89
CA SER A 60 -6.21 7.41 4.35
C SER A 60 -5.14 6.45 4.81
N SER A 61 -5.12 5.24 4.26
CA SER A 61 -4.11 4.22 4.58
C SER A 61 -2.71 4.67 4.18
N CYS A 62 -2.51 5.34 3.04
CA CYS A 62 -1.20 5.87 2.68
C CYS A 62 -0.73 6.97 3.65
N MET A 63 -1.63 7.87 4.05
CA MET A 63 -1.31 8.91 5.03
C MET A 63 -0.94 8.29 6.38
N ALA A 64 -1.70 7.28 6.82
CA ALA A 64 -1.37 6.50 8.00
C ALA A 64 0.00 5.82 7.86
N SER A 65 0.29 5.22 6.70
CA SER A 65 1.58 4.58 6.44
C SER A 65 2.75 5.54 6.64
N LEU A 66 2.65 6.75 6.08
CA LEU A 66 3.65 7.80 6.25
C LEU A 66 3.89 8.11 7.73
N LEU A 67 2.82 8.27 8.52
CA LEU A 67 2.90 8.62 9.94
C LEU A 67 3.50 7.50 10.80
N ILE A 68 3.13 6.25 10.55
CA ILE A 68 3.63 5.09 11.32
C ILE A 68 5.00 4.62 10.85
N GLY A 69 5.40 5.02 9.65
CA GLY A 69 6.67 4.60 9.06
C GLY A 69 6.65 3.13 8.61
N ASP A 70 5.50 2.61 8.22
CA ASP A 70 5.28 1.23 7.73
C ASP A 70 3.97 1.16 6.93
N TYR A 71 3.62 0.05 6.29
CA TYR A 71 2.33 -0.06 5.59
C TYR A 71 1.15 -0.18 6.55
N ALA A 72 0.32 0.86 6.59
CA ALA A 72 -0.99 0.77 7.22
C ALA A 72 -1.94 -0.11 6.40
N SER A 73 -2.85 -0.77 7.11
CA SER A 73 -3.95 -1.52 6.49
C SER A 73 -5.02 -0.56 5.97
N ILE A 74 -5.72 -0.98 4.93
CA ILE A 74 -6.98 -0.34 4.52
C ILE A 74 -8.02 -0.77 5.56
N ASP A 75 -8.79 0.16 6.10
CA ASP A 75 -9.84 -0.18 7.03
C ASP A 75 -11.14 -0.60 6.31
N GLU A 76 -12.00 -1.31 7.02
CA GLU A 76 -13.29 -1.81 6.50
C GLU A 76 -14.19 -0.70 5.90
N THR A 77 -14.12 0.53 6.42
CA THR A 77 -14.91 1.67 5.92
C THR A 77 -14.46 2.07 4.52
N ASP A 78 -13.16 2.23 4.33
CA ASP A 78 -12.59 2.54 3.02
C ASP A 78 -12.69 1.35 2.06
N GLY A 79 -12.49 0.12 2.56
CA GLY A 79 -12.64 -1.12 1.80
C GLY A 79 -14.02 -1.26 1.14
N ALA A 80 -15.09 -0.85 1.84
CA ALA A 80 -16.44 -0.84 1.29
C ALA A 80 -16.60 0.11 0.08
N GLY A 81 -15.76 1.15 -0.03
CA GLY A 81 -15.74 2.09 -1.15
C GLY A 81 -14.97 1.63 -2.39
N MET A 82 -14.51 0.37 -2.43
CA MET A 82 -13.59 -0.09 -3.47
C MET A 82 -14.22 -1.02 -4.52
N ASN A 83 -15.44 -1.54 -4.30
CA ASN A 83 -16.00 -2.71 -5.03
C ASN A 83 -15.15 -3.99 -4.88
N LEU A 84 -14.36 -4.12 -3.82
CA LEU A 84 -13.47 -5.27 -3.60
C LEU A 84 -13.76 -6.06 -2.31
N MET A 85 -14.40 -5.43 -1.34
CA MET A 85 -14.70 -6.03 -0.03
C MET A 85 -16.06 -6.72 -0.05
N ASP A 86 -16.16 -7.91 0.54
CA ASP A 86 -17.43 -8.50 0.95
C ASP A 86 -17.88 -7.82 2.24
N ILE A 87 -18.90 -6.96 2.13
CA ILE A 87 -19.36 -6.12 3.24
C ILE A 87 -20.01 -6.92 4.38
N LYS A 88 -20.47 -8.15 4.12
CA LYS A 88 -21.09 -9.01 5.14
C LYS A 88 -20.04 -9.80 5.91
N LYS A 89 -18.97 -10.21 5.23
CA LYS A 89 -17.88 -11.00 5.82
C LYS A 89 -16.74 -10.17 6.38
N HIS A 90 -16.72 -8.86 6.10
CA HIS A 90 -15.66 -7.95 6.50
C HIS A 90 -14.27 -8.39 6.00
N CYS A 91 -14.22 -8.97 4.79
CA CYS A 91 -12.98 -9.44 4.17
C CYS A 91 -12.98 -9.09 2.68
N TRP A 92 -11.84 -9.21 2.01
CA TRP A 92 -11.83 -9.10 0.56
C TRP A 92 -12.67 -10.19 -0.09
N SER A 93 -13.46 -9.82 -1.11
CA SER A 93 -14.18 -10.77 -1.94
C SER A 93 -13.21 -11.34 -2.98
N LYS A 94 -12.91 -12.64 -2.88
CA LYS A 94 -12.03 -13.33 -3.85
C LYS A 94 -12.49 -13.12 -5.29
N GLU A 95 -13.80 -13.23 -5.51
CA GLU A 95 -14.41 -13.03 -6.82
C GLU A 95 -14.18 -11.60 -7.34
N ALA A 96 -14.40 -10.58 -6.49
CA ALA A 96 -14.18 -9.19 -6.90
C ALA A 96 -12.70 -8.89 -7.17
N LEU A 97 -11.79 -9.48 -6.38
CA LEU A 97 -10.35 -9.33 -6.59
C LEU A 97 -9.90 -10.00 -7.90
N GLU A 98 -10.30 -11.25 -8.13
CA GLU A 98 -9.92 -12.05 -9.31
C GLU A 98 -10.34 -11.38 -10.62
N VAL A 99 -11.54 -10.80 -10.65
CA VAL A 99 -12.05 -10.05 -11.80
C VAL A 99 -11.30 -8.74 -12.01
N THR A 100 -10.85 -8.11 -10.91
CA THR A 100 -10.14 -6.83 -10.97
C THR A 100 -8.72 -6.99 -11.48
N ALA A 101 -7.89 -7.77 -10.79
CA ALA A 101 -6.51 -8.00 -11.18
C ALA A 101 -5.91 -9.23 -10.48
N THR A 102 -5.04 -9.97 -11.18
CA THR A 102 -4.36 -11.13 -10.61
C THR A 102 -3.36 -10.70 -9.54
N GLY A 103 -3.34 -11.38 -8.38
CA GLY A 103 -2.42 -11.07 -7.28
C GLY A 103 -2.79 -9.81 -6.48
N LEU A 104 -4.00 -9.28 -6.64
CA LEU A 104 -4.40 -8.02 -6.03
C LEU A 104 -4.44 -8.05 -4.48
N GLU A 105 -4.81 -9.18 -3.88
CA GLU A 105 -4.90 -9.29 -2.42
C GLU A 105 -3.56 -8.99 -1.73
N GLU A 106 -2.45 -9.48 -2.31
CA GLU A 106 -1.10 -9.27 -1.77
C GLU A 106 -0.71 -7.79 -1.80
N LYS A 107 -1.05 -7.09 -2.89
CA LYS A 107 -0.78 -5.66 -3.05
C LYS A 107 -1.65 -4.79 -2.12
N LEU A 108 -2.88 -5.23 -1.79
CA LEU A 108 -3.77 -4.53 -0.83
C LEU A 108 -3.45 -4.86 0.64
N GLY A 109 -2.91 -6.04 0.92
CA GLY A 109 -2.75 -6.59 2.26
C GLY A 109 -4.07 -6.84 2.97
N LYS A 110 -4.02 -6.99 4.29
CA LYS A 110 -5.19 -7.32 5.10
C LYS A 110 -6.04 -6.09 5.36
N LEU A 111 -7.36 -6.30 5.43
CA LEU A 111 -8.26 -5.31 6.01
C LEU A 111 -8.07 -5.22 7.52
N ALA A 112 -8.26 -4.02 8.05
CA ALA A 112 -8.34 -3.78 9.48
C ALA A 112 -9.74 -3.29 9.87
N PRO A 113 -10.23 -3.59 11.09
CA PRO A 113 -11.44 -2.95 11.60
C PRO A 113 -11.29 -1.42 11.61
N ALA A 114 -12.38 -0.69 11.39
CA ALA A 114 -12.38 0.78 11.31
C ALA A 114 -11.83 1.48 12.57
N TYR A 115 -11.88 0.81 13.73
CA TYR A 115 -11.37 1.32 15.01
C TYR A 115 -9.96 0.84 15.35
N ALA A 116 -9.33 0.06 14.48
CA ALA A 116 -7.99 -0.48 14.72
C ALA A 116 -6.95 0.65 14.72
N THR A 117 -5.99 0.57 15.64
CA THR A 117 -4.84 1.46 15.63
C THR A 117 -3.91 1.06 14.48
N ALA A 118 -3.61 1.99 13.57
CA ALA A 118 -2.73 1.73 12.43
C ALA A 118 -1.28 1.38 12.84
N GLY A 119 -0.82 1.94 13.97
CA GLY A 119 0.52 1.73 14.52
C GLY A 119 0.91 2.87 15.44
N SER A 120 2.08 2.74 16.08
CA SER A 120 2.72 3.86 16.77
C SER A 120 3.30 4.85 15.76
N ILE A 121 3.36 6.14 16.13
CA ILE A 121 3.99 7.13 15.26
C ILE A 121 5.47 6.80 15.05
N SER A 122 5.96 6.98 13.82
CA SER A 122 7.34 6.70 13.47
C SER A 122 8.31 7.56 14.29
N GLN A 123 9.42 6.94 14.71
CA GLN A 123 10.53 7.63 15.38
C GLN A 123 11.08 8.79 14.54
N TYR A 124 10.91 8.75 13.22
CA TYR A 124 11.22 9.89 12.34
C TYR A 124 10.55 11.20 12.82
N PHE A 125 9.26 11.17 13.14
CA PHE A 125 8.53 12.35 13.57
C PHE A 125 8.82 12.74 15.02
N VAL A 126 9.01 11.73 15.89
CA VAL A 126 9.41 11.93 17.29
C VAL A 126 10.74 12.69 17.35
N HIS A 127 11.76 12.20 16.65
CA HIS A 127 13.08 12.82 16.62
C HIS A 127 13.09 14.18 15.91
N ARG A 128 12.31 14.34 14.84
CA ARG A 128 12.21 15.62 14.12
C ARG A 128 11.62 16.72 15.00
N GLN A 129 10.56 16.43 15.74
CA GLN A 129 9.93 17.40 16.63
C GLN A 129 10.88 17.85 17.75
N SER A 130 11.66 16.94 18.32
CA SER A 130 12.70 17.27 19.31
C SER A 130 13.86 18.10 18.74
N ARG A 131 14.14 18.06 17.43
CA ARG A 131 15.16 18.93 16.79
C ARG A 131 14.65 20.36 16.58
N ASP A 132 13.37 20.50 16.19
CA ASP A 132 12.74 21.80 15.95
C ASP A 132 12.35 22.51 17.27
N ASN A 133 12.22 21.75 18.36
CA ASN A 133 12.05 22.28 19.72
C ASN A 133 12.88 21.44 20.73
N PRO A 134 14.13 21.83 21.03
CA PRO A 134 15.01 21.06 21.92
C PRO A 134 14.51 20.96 23.37
N ASN A 135 13.45 21.69 23.74
CA ASN A 135 12.80 21.60 25.05
C ASN A 135 11.56 20.69 25.07
N SER A 136 11.15 20.09 23.94
CA SER A 136 10.11 19.06 23.92
C SER A 136 10.73 17.67 23.98
N LEU A 137 10.86 17.15 25.21
CA LEU A 137 11.06 15.72 25.45
C LEU A 137 9.82 14.96 24.94
N ALA A 138 9.91 14.37 23.75
CA ALA A 138 8.91 13.42 23.28
C ALA A 138 9.18 12.06 23.94
N ALA A 139 8.76 11.92 25.20
CA ALA A 139 8.68 10.61 25.84
C ALA A 139 7.44 9.88 25.31
N CYS A 140 7.63 8.96 24.38
CA CYS A 140 6.74 7.82 24.19
C CYS A 140 7.48 6.58 24.68
N GLU A 141 7.58 6.42 26.00
CA GLU A 141 7.92 5.14 26.60
C GLU A 141 6.66 4.26 26.54
N SER A 142 6.68 3.23 25.70
CA SER A 142 5.76 2.11 25.83
C SER A 142 6.23 1.25 27.00
N ASP A 143 5.58 1.41 28.15
CA ASP A 143 5.82 0.60 29.33
C ASP A 143 5.61 -0.90 29.03
N SER A 144 6.71 -1.63 28.95
CA SER A 144 6.78 -3.05 29.31
C SER A 144 8.12 -3.33 30.01
N HIS A 145 8.07 -3.57 31.32
CA HIS A 145 9.22 -3.82 32.18
C HIS A 145 10.01 -5.09 31.79
N VAL A 146 11.33 -4.96 31.57
CA VAL A 146 12.46 -5.53 32.38
C VAL A 146 13.74 -5.65 31.52
N GLN A 147 14.81 -5.07 32.08
CA GLN A 147 16.26 -5.21 31.87
C GLN A 147 16.83 -5.83 30.57
N GLY A 148 17.69 -5.03 29.92
CA GLY A 148 18.84 -5.49 29.16
C GLY A 148 19.43 -4.34 28.36
N GLU A 149 20.64 -3.89 28.71
CA GLU A 149 21.45 -3.01 27.85
C GLU A 149 21.46 -3.59 26.42
N ARG A 150 20.77 -2.93 25.49
CA ARG A 150 20.88 -3.24 24.08
C ARG A 150 21.78 -2.19 23.44
N ASP A 151 23.02 -2.62 23.32
CA ASP A 151 24.06 -2.14 22.43
C ASP A 151 23.46 -1.54 21.14
N ILE A 152 23.68 -0.25 20.90
CA ILE A 152 23.31 0.42 19.67
C ILE A 152 24.25 -0.13 18.60
N ARG A 153 23.84 -1.20 17.92
CA ARG A 153 24.55 -1.66 16.73
C ARG A 153 24.35 -0.62 15.61
N PRO A 154 25.43 -0.17 14.94
CA PRO A 154 25.29 0.71 13.78
C PRO A 154 24.49 0.00 12.68
N LEU A 155 23.71 0.81 11.93
CA LEU A 155 22.99 0.36 10.73
C LEU A 155 23.97 -0.32 9.75
N PRO A 156 23.56 -1.41 9.07
CA PRO A 156 24.44 -2.07 8.12
C PRO A 156 24.64 -1.18 6.89
N GLU A 157 25.84 -0.64 6.73
CA GLU A 157 26.28 -0.01 5.47
C GLU A 157 26.79 -1.10 4.50
N LEU A 158 26.38 -0.97 3.23
CA LEU A 158 26.97 -1.57 2.02
C LEU A 158 26.70 -3.05 1.68
N ASP A 159 26.03 -3.85 2.51
CA ASP A 159 25.75 -5.28 2.18
C ASP A 159 24.45 -5.50 1.36
N GLU A 160 23.51 -4.57 1.36
CA GLU A 160 22.17 -4.76 0.75
C GLU A 160 22.18 -4.63 -0.79
N LEU A 161 23.06 -3.79 -1.36
CA LEU A 161 23.24 -3.67 -2.81
C LEU A 161 23.81 -4.95 -3.44
N ASN A 162 24.51 -5.77 -2.64
CA ASN A 162 24.96 -7.09 -3.03
C ASN A 162 23.83 -8.12 -2.95
N ALA A 163 22.92 -8.01 -1.99
CA ALA A 163 21.77 -8.92 -1.84
C ALA A 163 20.80 -8.79 -3.03
N GLU A 164 20.55 -7.58 -3.51
CA GLU A 164 19.73 -7.32 -4.70
C GLU A 164 20.35 -7.89 -5.98
N LYS A 165 21.66 -7.69 -6.19
CA LYS A 165 22.41 -8.29 -7.31
C LYS A 165 22.42 -9.82 -7.23
N GLN A 166 22.54 -10.38 -6.03
CA GLN A 166 22.58 -11.82 -5.80
C GLN A 166 21.18 -12.46 -5.98
N TYR A 167 20.10 -11.74 -5.64
CA TYR A 167 18.73 -12.15 -5.92
C TYR A 167 18.45 -12.21 -7.43
N ILE A 168 18.85 -11.18 -8.19
CA ILE A 168 18.73 -11.14 -9.66
C ILE A 168 19.54 -12.27 -10.33
N GLN A 169 20.73 -12.60 -9.80
CA GLN A 169 21.53 -13.72 -10.30
C GLN A 169 20.94 -15.10 -9.96
N SER A 170 20.37 -15.27 -8.76
CA SER A 170 19.81 -16.55 -8.30
C SER A 170 18.48 -16.91 -8.94
N SER A 171 17.71 -15.91 -9.39
CA SER A 171 16.39 -16.07 -10.00
C SER A 171 16.43 -16.47 -11.48
N GLY A 172 17.62 -16.55 -12.10
CA GLY A 172 17.82 -17.09 -13.45
C GLY A 172 17.02 -16.38 -14.55
N GLY A 173 16.69 -15.10 -14.35
CA GLY A 173 15.88 -14.31 -15.29
C GLY A 173 14.36 -14.55 -15.20
N LYS A 174 13.87 -15.26 -14.17
CA LYS A 174 12.44 -15.32 -13.86
C LYS A 174 12.05 -14.14 -12.97
N ILE A 175 11.00 -13.42 -13.34
CA ILE A 175 10.38 -12.38 -12.49
C ILE A 175 9.75 -13.10 -11.29
N LEU A 176 10.47 -13.15 -10.17
CA LEU A 176 9.96 -13.59 -8.88
C LEU A 176 9.63 -12.36 -8.05
N PRO A 177 8.51 -12.34 -7.31
CA PRO A 177 8.18 -11.21 -6.45
C PRO A 177 9.31 -11.00 -5.43
N PRO A 178 9.75 -9.75 -5.21
CA PRO A 178 10.82 -9.43 -4.29
C PRO A 178 10.49 -9.89 -2.85
N PRO A 179 11.50 -10.22 -2.04
CA PRO A 179 11.28 -10.57 -0.63
C PRO A 179 10.71 -9.38 0.15
N LEU A 180 9.84 -9.67 1.12
CA LEU A 180 9.12 -8.67 1.93
C LEU A 180 10.03 -7.62 2.59
N SER A 181 11.27 -7.99 2.91
CA SER A 181 12.27 -7.08 3.49
C SER A 181 12.65 -5.94 2.53
N MET A 182 12.79 -6.23 1.24
CA MET A 182 13.10 -5.21 0.22
C MET A 182 11.92 -4.28 -0.05
N LEU A 183 10.68 -4.74 0.15
CA LEU A 183 9.47 -3.91 0.03
C LEU A 183 9.38 -2.89 1.18
N GLN A 184 9.82 -3.26 2.38
CA GLN A 184 9.86 -2.32 3.49
C GLN A 184 10.99 -1.30 3.31
N GLU A 185 12.11 -1.69 2.68
CA GLU A 185 13.23 -0.81 2.35
C GLU A 185 12.87 0.33 1.38
N SER A 186 12.08 0.09 0.33
CA SER A 186 11.64 1.16 -0.61
C SER A 186 10.87 2.26 0.12
N PHE A 187 9.97 1.87 1.03
CA PHE A 187 9.22 2.78 1.88
C PHE A 187 10.11 3.49 2.91
N GLN A 188 11.08 2.80 3.53
CA GLN A 188 12.04 3.45 4.44
C GLN A 188 12.96 4.44 3.71
N ARG A 189 13.43 4.09 2.51
CA ARG A 189 14.20 5.01 1.64
C ARG A 189 13.40 6.27 1.32
N LEU A 190 12.09 6.13 1.05
CA LEU A 190 11.16 7.25 0.88
C LEU A 190 11.06 8.12 2.15
N LEU A 191 10.83 7.51 3.32
CA LEU A 191 10.69 8.23 4.59
C LEU A 191 11.96 9.02 4.95
N HIS A 192 13.13 8.44 4.71
CA HIS A 192 14.41 8.99 5.13
C HIS A 192 15.09 9.90 4.10
N LYS A 193 14.57 10.02 2.86
CA LYS A 193 15.17 10.81 1.77
C LYS A 193 16.67 10.52 1.62
N GLN A 194 17.05 9.24 1.58
CA GLN A 194 18.44 8.88 1.33
C GLN A 194 18.83 9.30 -0.11
N ASP A 195 20.09 9.73 -0.26
CA ASP A 195 20.80 10.10 -1.51
C ASP A 195 20.74 11.54 -2.05
N GLU A 196 20.11 12.51 -1.35
CA GLU A 196 20.04 13.94 -1.75
C GLU A 196 19.45 14.24 -3.16
N THR A 197 19.33 13.25 -4.02
CA THR A 197 18.44 13.21 -5.16
C THR A 197 17.03 13.09 -4.61
N ARG A 198 16.25 14.17 -4.76
CA ARG A 198 14.79 14.10 -4.71
C ARG A 198 14.43 12.89 -5.58
N ALA A 199 13.94 11.79 -4.99
CA ALA A 199 13.44 10.65 -5.76
C ALA A 199 12.67 11.23 -6.93
N GLU A 200 13.10 10.94 -8.16
CA GLU A 200 12.39 11.45 -9.33
C GLU A 200 10.98 10.91 -9.22
N TRP A 201 10.09 11.79 -8.79
CA TRP A 201 8.68 11.53 -8.66
C TRP A 201 8.15 11.34 -10.07
N GLU A 202 8.26 10.13 -10.62
CA GLU A 202 7.21 9.71 -11.53
C GLU A 202 6.01 9.49 -10.66
N TYR A 203 5.16 10.52 -10.62
CA TYR A 203 3.77 10.43 -10.21
C TYR A 203 3.14 9.34 -11.08
N PRO A 204 2.96 8.08 -10.63
CA PRO A 204 2.24 7.13 -11.43
C PRO A 204 0.79 7.35 -11.00
N PHE A 205 0.16 8.30 -11.70
CA PHE A 205 -1.27 8.47 -11.78
C PHE A 205 -1.98 9.06 -10.55
N ALA A 206 -2.21 10.38 -10.64
CA ALA A 206 -3.60 10.80 -10.55
C ALA A 206 -4.35 10.15 -11.73
N VAL A 207 -4.86 8.93 -11.58
CA VAL A 207 -5.94 8.49 -12.47
C VAL A 207 -7.14 9.35 -12.07
N ALA A 208 -7.28 10.44 -12.84
CA ALA A 208 -8.21 11.54 -12.75
C ALA A 208 -8.92 11.78 -11.39
N ASP A 209 -8.50 12.75 -10.60
CA ASP A 209 -9.39 13.45 -9.64
C ASP A 209 -10.21 12.63 -8.59
N ILE A 210 -9.82 11.46 -8.07
CA ILE A 210 -10.53 10.83 -6.92
C ILE A 210 -9.59 10.09 -5.96
N ASN A 211 -9.82 10.33 -4.66
CA ASN A 211 -9.44 9.55 -3.47
C ASN A 211 -8.33 8.52 -3.75
N ILE A 212 -7.14 9.09 -3.93
CA ILE A 212 -5.83 8.52 -4.28
C ILE A 212 -5.66 7.11 -3.73
N SER A 213 -5.36 6.15 -4.60
CA SER A 213 -4.66 4.95 -4.18
C SER A 213 -3.18 5.09 -4.56
N PHE A 214 -2.30 5.21 -3.57
CA PHE A 214 -0.86 5.28 -3.77
C PHE A 214 -0.32 3.90 -4.13
N MET A 215 0.49 3.87 -5.18
CA MET A 215 1.25 2.72 -5.61
C MET A 215 2.73 3.00 -5.45
N LEU A 216 3.43 2.14 -4.73
CA LEU A 216 4.88 2.17 -4.70
C LEU A 216 5.36 1.21 -5.79
N ALA A 217 5.99 1.77 -6.82
CA ALA A 217 6.65 1.02 -7.87
C ALA A 217 8.14 0.94 -7.53
N GLN A 218 8.71 -0.28 -7.61
CA GLN A 218 10.15 -0.46 -7.52
C GLN A 218 10.78 -0.08 -8.87
N ILE A 219 11.68 0.90 -8.85
CA ILE A 219 12.56 1.23 -10.00
C ILE A 219 13.92 0.59 -9.74
#